data_AF-A0AAV4WUF8-F1
#
_entry.id   AF-A0AAV4WUF8-F1
#
_cell.length_a   1.000
_cell.length_b   1.000
_cell.length_c   1.000
_cell.angle_alpha   90.00
_cell.angle_beta   90.00
_cell.angle_gamma   90.00
#
_symmetry.space_group_name_H-M   'P 1'
#
loop_
_entity.id
_entity.type
_entity.pdbx_description
1 polymer ?
#
loop_
_entity_poly.entity_id
_entity_poly.type
_entity_poly.pdbx_seq_one_letter_code
_entity_poly.pdbx_strand_id
1 'polypeptide(L)'
;MIEEADEMETRGSGWSFLEVTYLELKINKYDPLNASSYIDLPKNIDKLSKNLRSTKNLKSVFKETAKHFPEDKLDLITRKSVYPYDYMDCEEKYKETELPPKEAFYNRLNECDISDEDYKHAQNVWKSFNINNFREYSELYVKTDVLILADIFENFRDVCLKTYKLDPAWYFTAPGLSWNAMLKKTQVKLDLIHDIDMVLMIEKGVRGGISQCCNRYSKANNKYMKEYDKNKESNYLMYLDANNLYGGAMSQYLPHGGFKWVNNIKNILKCPDDSKKGYIY
;
A
#
# COMPACT_ATOMS: atom_id res chain seq x y z
N MET A 1 8.70 -25.61 10.74
CA MET A 1 8.83 -26.75 11.68
C MET A 1 10.28 -27.12 12.00
N ILE A 2 11.09 -27.67 11.08
CA ILE A 2 12.52 -27.93 11.38
C ILE A 2 13.27 -26.61 11.63
N GLU A 3 13.05 -25.60 10.78
CA GLU A 3 13.63 -24.26 10.97
C GLU A 3 13.11 -23.55 12.23
N GLU A 4 11.87 -23.81 12.66
CA GLU A 4 11.28 -23.19 13.85
C GLU A 4 11.77 -23.85 15.14
N ALA A 5 12.10 -25.14 15.11
CA ALA A 5 12.71 -25.84 16.25
C ALA A 5 14.12 -25.28 16.53
N ASP A 6 14.91 -25.06 15.47
CA ASP A 6 16.23 -24.41 15.57
C ASP A 6 16.11 -22.94 16.05
N GLU A 7 15.04 -22.22 15.68
CA GLU A 7 14.75 -20.88 16.20
C GLU A 7 14.38 -20.88 17.70
N MET A 8 13.70 -21.91 18.22
CA MET A 8 13.31 -21.97 19.64
C MET A 8 14.50 -22.20 20.57
N GLU A 9 15.50 -22.98 20.14
CA GLU A 9 16.73 -23.23 20.91
C GLU A 9 17.69 -22.03 20.88
N THR A 10 17.74 -21.28 19.78
CA THR A 10 18.73 -20.20 19.57
C THR A 10 18.36 -18.86 20.20
N ARG A 11 17.12 -18.68 20.70
CA ARG A 11 16.66 -17.42 21.31
C ARG A 11 16.95 -17.27 22.81
N GLY A 12 17.81 -18.10 23.40
CA GLY A 12 18.24 -17.96 24.80
C GLY A 12 17.11 -18.16 25.82
N SER A 13 16.03 -18.83 25.41
CA SER A 13 14.83 -19.08 26.23
C SER A 13 15.11 -20.10 27.35
N GLY A 14 16.18 -20.90 27.23
CA GLY A 14 16.52 -21.98 28.15
C GLY A 14 15.71 -23.27 27.95
N TRP A 15 14.87 -23.33 26.92
CA TRP A 15 14.06 -24.50 26.59
C TRP A 15 14.72 -25.31 25.48
N SER A 16 14.86 -26.62 25.70
CA SER A 16 15.33 -27.58 24.67
C SER A 16 14.14 -28.27 24.04
N PHE A 17 14.16 -28.39 22.72
CA PHE A 17 13.14 -29.13 21.99
C PHE A 17 13.37 -30.64 22.17
N LEU A 18 12.35 -31.38 22.62
CA LEU A 18 12.48 -32.81 22.93
C LEU A 18 11.85 -33.69 21.85
N GLU A 19 10.56 -33.53 21.60
CA GLU A 19 9.85 -34.26 20.54
C GLU A 19 8.53 -33.57 20.16
N VAL A 20 8.04 -33.83 18.94
CA VAL A 20 6.66 -33.52 18.54
C VAL A 20 5.78 -34.70 18.91
N THR A 21 4.83 -34.51 19.84
CA THR A 21 3.90 -35.57 20.24
C THR A 21 2.73 -35.75 19.27
N TYR A 22 2.36 -34.69 18.53
CA TYR A 22 1.26 -34.71 17.58
C TYR A 22 1.39 -33.59 16.54
N LEU A 23 1.12 -33.91 15.27
CA LEU A 23 1.09 -32.95 14.16
C LEU A 23 -0.28 -33.03 13.46
N GLU A 24 -1.06 -31.94 13.55
CA GLU A 24 -2.32 -31.82 12.82
C GLU A 24 -2.10 -31.02 11.52
N LEU A 25 -2.19 -31.70 10.38
CA LEU A 25 -2.11 -31.08 9.06
C LEU A 25 -3.53 -30.88 8.51
N LYS A 26 -4.04 -29.65 8.64
CA LYS A 26 -5.32 -29.26 8.01
C LYS A 26 -5.06 -28.82 6.58
N ILE A 27 -5.12 -29.77 5.66
CA ILE A 27 -5.04 -29.49 4.23
C ILE A 27 -6.44 -29.16 3.74
N ASN A 28 -6.71 -27.86 3.53
CA ASN A 28 -7.85 -27.45 2.73
C ASN A 28 -7.50 -27.65 1.26
N LYS A 29 -8.32 -28.41 0.53
CA LYS A 29 -8.27 -28.42 -0.92
C LYS A 29 -8.74 -27.04 -1.39
N TYR A 30 -7.79 -26.18 -1.77
CA TYR A 30 -8.10 -24.94 -2.45
C TYR A 30 -8.58 -25.32 -3.85
N ASP A 31 -9.90 -25.42 -4.03
CA ASP A 31 -10.49 -25.35 -5.36
C ASP A 31 -10.43 -23.86 -5.76
N PRO A 32 -9.60 -23.48 -6.76
CA PRO A 32 -9.58 -22.11 -7.25
C PRO A 32 -10.95 -21.82 -7.87
N LEU A 33 -11.82 -21.22 -7.06
CA LEU A 33 -13.08 -20.65 -7.52
C LEU A 33 -12.72 -19.45 -8.40
N ASN A 34 -12.76 -19.70 -9.70
CA ASN A 34 -12.60 -18.74 -10.79
C ASN A 34 -11.16 -18.25 -11.02
N ALA A 35 -10.76 -18.24 -12.29
CA ALA A 35 -9.61 -17.47 -12.75
C ALA A 35 -9.92 -15.97 -12.55
N SER A 36 -9.66 -15.47 -11.34
CA SER A 36 -9.40 -14.05 -11.15
C SER A 36 -7.90 -13.89 -11.03
N SER A 37 -7.28 -13.20 -11.99
CA SER A 37 -6.01 -12.55 -11.73
C SER A 37 -6.31 -11.48 -10.70
N TYR A 38 -6.27 -11.81 -9.41
CA TYR A 38 -6.31 -10.83 -8.34
C TYR A 38 -4.96 -10.11 -8.32
N ILE A 39 -4.74 -9.28 -9.33
CA ILE A 39 -3.87 -8.12 -9.15
C ILE A 39 -4.72 -7.21 -8.27
N ASP A 40 -4.27 -6.97 -7.05
CA ASP A 40 -4.81 -5.89 -6.21
C ASP A 40 -4.83 -4.62 -7.07
N LEU A 41 -6.01 -4.26 -7.60
CA LEU A 41 -6.20 -2.92 -8.14
C LEU A 41 -5.82 -1.97 -7.00
N PRO A 42 -5.04 -0.91 -7.25
CA PRO A 42 -4.57 -0.03 -6.19
C PRO A 42 -5.77 0.35 -5.33
N LYS A 43 -5.69 0.13 -4.01
CA LYS A 43 -6.76 0.42 -3.00
C LYS A 43 -7.30 1.86 -3.05
N ASN A 44 -6.80 2.68 -3.97
CA ASN A 44 -6.96 4.11 -4.01
C ASN A 44 -6.97 4.68 -5.44
N ILE A 45 -7.43 3.97 -6.49
CA ILE A 45 -7.76 4.66 -7.76
C ILE A 45 -8.75 5.81 -7.47
N ASP A 46 -9.72 5.58 -6.58
CA ASP A 46 -10.64 6.62 -6.12
C ASP A 46 -9.90 7.81 -5.46
N LYS A 47 -8.98 7.57 -4.53
CA LYS A 47 -8.21 8.63 -3.88
C LYS A 47 -7.26 9.35 -4.84
N LEU A 48 -6.58 8.62 -5.73
CA LEU A 48 -5.70 9.18 -6.74
C LEU A 48 -6.49 10.03 -7.74
N SER A 49 -7.65 9.55 -8.16
CA SER A 49 -8.54 10.33 -9.02
C SER A 49 -9.07 11.58 -8.29
N LYS A 50 -9.51 11.45 -7.03
CA LYS A 50 -9.89 12.61 -6.19
C LYS A 50 -8.77 13.65 -6.09
N ASN A 51 -7.52 13.22 -5.92
CA ASN A 51 -6.37 14.12 -5.90
C ASN A 51 -6.21 14.86 -7.24
N LEU A 52 -6.33 14.17 -8.37
CA LEU A 52 -6.24 14.79 -9.70
C LEU A 52 -7.40 15.76 -9.97
N ARG A 53 -8.63 15.38 -9.57
CA ARG A 53 -9.85 16.19 -9.68
C ARG A 53 -9.80 17.50 -8.88
N SER A 54 -8.91 17.62 -7.88
CA SER A 54 -8.74 18.88 -7.13
C SER A 54 -8.27 20.07 -8.00
N THR A 55 -7.80 19.79 -9.21
CA THR A 55 -7.44 20.80 -10.22
C THR A 55 -8.69 21.35 -10.91
N LYS A 56 -8.80 22.68 -11.07
CA LYS A 56 -10.00 23.35 -11.64
C LYS A 56 -10.35 22.96 -13.09
N ASN A 57 -9.45 22.30 -13.83
CA ASN A 57 -9.66 21.96 -15.24
C ASN A 57 -9.50 20.44 -15.46
N LEU A 58 -10.62 19.70 -15.37
CA LEU A 58 -10.64 18.25 -15.54
C LEU A 58 -10.09 17.80 -16.89
N LYS A 59 -10.44 18.50 -17.98
CA LYS A 59 -9.98 18.16 -19.35
C LYS A 59 -8.46 18.19 -19.50
N SER A 60 -7.81 19.14 -18.82
CA SER A 60 -6.35 19.26 -18.86
C SER A 60 -5.62 18.16 -18.08
N VAL A 61 -6.29 17.58 -17.08
CA VAL A 61 -5.72 16.56 -16.19
C VAL A 61 -6.06 15.16 -16.69
N PHE A 62 -7.31 14.93 -17.08
CA PHE A 62 -7.83 13.66 -17.59
C PHE A 62 -7.84 13.66 -19.13
N LYS A 63 -6.66 13.78 -19.73
CA LYS A 63 -6.48 13.96 -21.18
C LYS A 63 -6.96 12.75 -21.96
N GLU A 64 -6.66 11.54 -21.50
CA GLU A 64 -7.05 10.30 -22.15
C GLU A 64 -8.56 10.10 -22.03
N THR A 65 -9.10 10.28 -20.84
CA THR A 65 -10.55 10.21 -20.60
C THR A 65 -11.31 11.24 -21.46
N ALA A 66 -10.81 12.47 -21.58
CA ALA A 66 -11.42 13.54 -22.37
C ALA A 66 -11.42 13.30 -23.90
N LYS A 67 -10.64 12.33 -24.40
CA LYS A 67 -10.72 11.91 -25.82
C LYS A 67 -11.95 11.04 -26.09
N HIS A 68 -12.50 10.39 -25.06
CA HIS A 68 -13.56 9.39 -25.19
C HIS A 68 -14.92 9.84 -24.66
N PHE A 69 -14.96 10.94 -23.89
CA PHE A 69 -16.17 11.45 -23.26
C PHE A 69 -16.32 12.96 -23.48
N PRO A 70 -17.55 13.46 -23.64
CA PRO A 70 -17.80 14.88 -23.78
C PRO A 70 -17.56 15.61 -22.45
N GLU A 71 -17.22 16.89 -22.54
CA GLU A 71 -16.73 17.70 -21.41
C GLU A 71 -17.74 17.82 -20.27
N ASP A 72 -19.03 17.89 -20.59
CA ASP A 72 -20.14 17.95 -19.62
C ASP A 72 -20.32 16.66 -18.81
N LYS A 73 -19.76 15.55 -19.28
CA LYS A 73 -19.82 14.25 -18.59
C LYS A 73 -18.56 13.93 -17.80
N LEU A 74 -17.46 14.67 -17.98
CA LEU A 74 -16.18 14.38 -17.33
C LEU A 74 -16.28 14.37 -15.80
N ASP A 75 -17.07 15.27 -15.21
CA ASP A 75 -17.20 15.28 -13.75
C ASP A 75 -17.83 13.99 -13.20
N LEU A 76 -18.73 13.37 -13.96
CA LEU A 76 -19.35 12.09 -13.59
C LEU A 76 -18.36 10.92 -13.70
N ILE A 77 -17.60 10.86 -14.79
CA ILE A 77 -16.79 9.68 -15.13
C ILE A 77 -15.32 9.76 -14.71
N THR A 78 -14.90 10.88 -14.13
CA THR A 78 -13.56 10.99 -13.51
C THR A 78 -13.57 10.53 -12.05
N ARG A 79 -14.72 10.21 -11.44
CA ARG A 79 -14.77 9.48 -10.16
C ARG A 79 -14.70 7.98 -10.42
N LYS A 80 -14.13 7.20 -9.49
CA LYS A 80 -14.26 5.74 -9.55
C LYS A 80 -15.74 5.36 -9.39
N SER A 81 -16.28 4.66 -10.36
CA SER A 81 -17.67 4.16 -10.32
C SER A 81 -17.79 2.97 -9.35
N VAL A 82 -19.02 2.59 -9.02
CA VAL A 82 -19.32 1.40 -8.21
C VAL A 82 -19.82 0.25 -9.07
N TYR A 83 -19.55 -0.98 -8.63
CA TYR A 83 -19.93 -2.18 -9.36
C TYR A 83 -20.35 -3.30 -8.40
N PRO A 84 -21.48 -3.98 -8.65
CA PRO A 84 -21.99 -5.04 -7.79
C PRO A 84 -21.33 -6.39 -8.17
N TYR A 85 -20.09 -6.59 -7.74
CA TYR A 85 -19.28 -7.76 -8.11
C TYR A 85 -19.93 -9.09 -7.73
N ASP A 86 -20.42 -9.19 -6.49
CA ASP A 86 -21.07 -10.41 -5.98
C ASP A 86 -22.42 -10.69 -6.66
N TYR A 87 -23.07 -9.64 -7.17
CA TYR A 87 -24.29 -9.79 -7.95
C TYR A 87 -23.99 -10.33 -9.34
N MET A 88 -22.85 -10.01 -9.96
CA MET A 88 -22.53 -10.42 -11.33
C MET A 88 -21.99 -11.85 -11.40
N ASP A 89 -22.87 -12.82 -11.14
CA ASP A 89 -22.58 -14.25 -11.08
C ASP A 89 -22.93 -15.04 -12.37
N CYS A 90 -23.65 -14.42 -13.31
CA CYS A 90 -24.04 -15.06 -14.56
C CYS A 90 -24.20 -14.05 -15.71
N GLU A 91 -24.12 -14.54 -16.94
CA GLU A 91 -24.20 -13.71 -18.14
C GLU A 91 -25.60 -13.12 -18.38
N GLU A 92 -26.66 -13.80 -17.92
CA GLU A 92 -28.03 -13.32 -18.10
C GLU A 92 -28.29 -11.96 -17.43
N LYS A 93 -27.57 -11.66 -16.34
CA LYS A 93 -27.65 -10.37 -15.63
C LYS A 93 -27.22 -9.19 -16.50
N TYR A 94 -26.38 -9.40 -17.51
CA TYR A 94 -26.03 -8.34 -18.47
C TYR A 94 -27.23 -7.83 -19.29
N LYS A 95 -28.29 -8.64 -19.43
CA LYS A 95 -29.50 -8.29 -20.19
C LYS A 95 -30.52 -7.49 -19.36
N GLU A 96 -30.31 -7.39 -18.05
CA GLU A 96 -31.19 -6.63 -17.17
C GLU A 96 -31.22 -5.16 -17.56
N THR A 97 -32.42 -4.59 -17.66
CA THR A 97 -32.65 -3.24 -18.19
C THR A 97 -32.72 -2.17 -17.11
N GLU A 98 -32.45 -2.55 -15.86
CA GLU A 98 -32.49 -1.68 -14.70
C GLU A 98 -31.19 -1.79 -13.90
N LEU A 99 -30.82 -0.73 -13.19
CA LEU A 99 -29.73 -0.79 -12.25
C LEU A 99 -30.14 -1.72 -11.09
N PRO A 100 -29.30 -2.69 -10.68
CA PRO A 100 -29.60 -3.57 -9.56
C PRO A 100 -29.92 -2.78 -8.29
N PRO A 101 -30.76 -3.33 -7.40
CA PRO A 101 -31.12 -2.67 -6.15
C PRO A 101 -29.88 -2.43 -5.28
N LYS A 102 -29.96 -1.46 -4.36
CA LYS A 102 -28.80 -1.04 -3.55
C LYS A 102 -28.18 -2.21 -2.78
N GLU A 103 -29.01 -3.12 -2.30
CA GLU A 103 -28.63 -4.31 -1.54
C GLU A 103 -27.77 -5.27 -2.37
N ALA A 104 -27.89 -5.26 -3.70
CA ALA A 104 -27.08 -6.07 -4.60
C ALA A 104 -25.62 -5.59 -4.71
N PHE A 105 -25.31 -4.37 -4.22
CA PHE A 105 -23.95 -3.84 -4.17
C PHE A 105 -23.21 -4.19 -2.88
N TYR A 106 -23.77 -5.05 -2.02
CA TYR A 106 -23.07 -5.55 -0.84
C TYR A 106 -21.76 -6.23 -1.25
N ASN A 107 -20.66 -5.87 -0.59
CA ASN A 107 -19.33 -6.39 -0.88
C ASN A 107 -18.93 -7.41 0.20
N ARG A 108 -18.89 -8.70 -0.17
CA ARG A 108 -18.52 -9.79 0.75
C ARG A 108 -17.06 -9.78 1.19
N LEU A 109 -16.15 -9.19 0.42
CA LEU A 109 -14.72 -9.12 0.77
C LEU A 109 -14.46 -8.18 1.95
N ASN A 110 -15.22 -7.09 2.04
CA ASN A 110 -15.08 -6.09 3.10
C ASN A 110 -16.27 -6.07 4.07
N GLU A 111 -17.22 -6.99 3.89
CA GLU A 111 -18.47 -7.12 4.65
C GLU A 111 -19.23 -5.79 4.81
N CYS A 112 -19.30 -5.00 3.73
CA CYS A 112 -19.84 -3.64 3.78
C CYS A 112 -20.90 -3.37 2.70
N ASP A 113 -21.95 -2.65 3.09
CA ASP A 113 -22.90 -2.05 2.16
C ASP A 113 -22.30 -0.87 1.40
N ILE A 114 -22.86 -0.60 0.22
CA ILE A 114 -22.58 0.63 -0.52
C ILE A 114 -23.16 1.85 0.21
N SER A 115 -22.48 3.00 0.12
CA SER A 115 -22.99 4.27 0.64
C SER A 115 -24.18 4.79 -0.19
N ASP A 116 -25.08 5.57 0.43
CA ASP A 116 -26.17 6.22 -0.30
C ASP A 116 -25.66 7.17 -1.39
N GLU A 117 -24.53 7.83 -1.15
CA GLU A 117 -23.92 8.76 -2.09
C GLU A 117 -23.41 8.04 -3.35
N ASP A 118 -22.73 6.91 -3.15
CA ASP A 118 -22.19 6.10 -4.25
C ASP A 118 -23.30 5.45 -5.08
N TYR A 119 -24.36 4.95 -4.43
CA TYR A 119 -25.50 4.37 -5.14
C TYR A 119 -26.26 5.46 -5.94
N LYS A 120 -26.47 6.65 -5.35
CA LYS A 120 -27.05 7.79 -6.07
C LYS A 120 -26.19 8.22 -7.26
N HIS A 121 -24.87 8.15 -7.12
CA HIS A 121 -23.95 8.40 -8.23
C HIS A 121 -24.12 7.37 -9.35
N ALA A 122 -24.22 6.08 -9.06
CA ALA A 122 -24.50 5.04 -10.06
C ALA A 122 -25.81 5.29 -10.80
N GLN A 123 -26.87 5.68 -10.09
CA GLN A 123 -28.15 6.06 -10.70
C GLN A 123 -28.02 7.26 -11.64
N ASN A 124 -27.22 8.26 -11.26
CA ASN A 124 -26.94 9.42 -12.10
C ASN A 124 -26.15 9.05 -13.36
N VAL A 125 -25.17 8.14 -13.24
CA VAL A 125 -24.42 7.61 -14.38
C VAL A 125 -25.35 6.86 -15.33
N TRP A 126 -26.17 5.93 -14.80
CA TRP A 126 -27.15 5.18 -15.58
C TRP A 126 -28.05 6.09 -16.41
N LYS A 127 -28.62 7.10 -15.78
CA LYS A 127 -29.49 8.09 -16.46
C LYS A 127 -28.72 8.98 -17.43
N SER A 128 -27.55 9.46 -17.04
CA SER A 128 -26.78 10.45 -17.82
C SER A 128 -26.21 9.90 -19.12
N PHE A 129 -25.96 8.58 -19.16
CA PHE A 129 -25.42 7.89 -20.33
C PHE A 129 -26.49 7.12 -21.13
N ASN A 130 -27.77 7.25 -20.75
CA ASN A 130 -28.90 6.54 -21.38
C ASN A 130 -28.65 5.02 -21.48
N ILE A 131 -28.21 4.43 -20.37
CA ILE A 131 -27.88 3.01 -20.30
C ILE A 131 -29.16 2.18 -20.39
N ASN A 132 -29.21 1.26 -21.34
CA ASN A 132 -30.39 0.43 -21.61
C ASN A 132 -30.36 -0.92 -20.91
N ASN A 133 -29.17 -1.41 -20.61
CA ASN A 133 -28.96 -2.69 -19.97
C ASN A 133 -27.66 -2.72 -19.16
N PHE A 134 -27.53 -3.74 -18.31
CA PHE A 134 -26.39 -3.85 -17.43
C PHE A 134 -25.08 -4.13 -18.19
N ARG A 135 -25.13 -4.72 -19.39
CA ARG A 135 -23.96 -4.84 -20.28
C ARG A 135 -23.33 -3.49 -20.58
N GLU A 136 -24.13 -2.51 -21.00
CA GLU A 136 -23.67 -1.16 -21.29
C GLU A 136 -23.09 -0.48 -20.04
N TYR A 137 -23.68 -0.71 -18.86
CA TYR A 137 -23.13 -0.24 -17.58
C TYR A 137 -21.76 -0.84 -17.29
N SER A 138 -21.59 -2.15 -17.47
CA SER A 138 -20.31 -2.83 -17.24
C SER A 138 -19.23 -2.39 -18.23
N GLU A 139 -19.57 -2.20 -19.50
CA GLU A 139 -18.64 -1.70 -20.51
C GLU A 139 -18.19 -0.27 -20.19
N LEU A 140 -19.13 0.59 -19.78
CA LEU A 140 -18.82 1.94 -19.32
C LEU A 140 -17.91 1.88 -18.08
N TYR A 141 -18.25 1.06 -17.08
CA TYR A 141 -17.49 0.89 -15.85
C TYR A 141 -16.02 0.54 -16.15
N VAL A 142 -15.80 -0.55 -16.91
CA VAL A 142 -14.45 -1.02 -17.25
C VAL A 142 -13.70 0.02 -18.08
N LYS A 143 -14.36 0.64 -19.06
CA LYS A 143 -13.76 1.69 -19.88
C LYS A 143 -13.31 2.89 -19.03
N THR A 144 -14.14 3.33 -18.08
CA THR A 144 -13.79 4.45 -17.19
C THR A 144 -12.63 4.09 -16.27
N ASP A 145 -12.61 2.89 -15.68
CA ASP A 145 -11.52 2.45 -14.81
C ASP A 145 -10.17 2.42 -15.55
N VAL A 146 -10.15 1.94 -16.79
CA VAL A 146 -8.93 1.91 -17.62
C VAL A 146 -8.46 3.33 -17.97
N LEU A 147 -9.37 4.21 -18.39
CA LEU A 147 -9.02 5.58 -18.80
C LEU A 147 -8.56 6.43 -17.62
N ILE A 148 -9.22 6.33 -16.47
CA ILE A 148 -8.78 7.00 -15.23
C ILE A 148 -7.39 6.50 -14.83
N LEU A 149 -7.14 5.20 -14.90
CA LEU A 149 -5.83 4.63 -14.58
C LEU A 149 -4.74 5.13 -15.55
N ALA A 150 -5.06 5.23 -16.84
CA ALA A 150 -4.15 5.79 -17.84
C ALA A 150 -3.80 7.25 -17.52
N ASP A 151 -4.80 8.09 -17.21
CA ASP A 151 -4.59 9.49 -16.82
C ASP A 151 -3.76 9.63 -15.53
N ILE A 152 -4.02 8.78 -14.54
CA ILE A 152 -3.22 8.70 -13.31
C ILE A 152 -1.76 8.36 -13.62
N PHE A 153 -1.53 7.37 -14.48
CA PHE A 153 -0.18 6.93 -14.81
C PHE A 153 0.56 7.97 -15.65
N GLU A 154 -0.08 8.60 -16.63
CA GLU A 154 0.52 9.69 -17.41
C GLU A 154 0.87 10.89 -16.52
N ASN A 155 0.03 11.24 -15.55
CA ASN A 155 0.36 12.27 -14.56
C ASN A 155 1.58 11.87 -13.70
N PHE A 156 1.63 10.61 -13.26
CA PHE A 156 2.78 10.08 -12.53
C PHE A 156 4.07 10.15 -13.37
N ARG A 157 4.00 9.82 -14.67
CA ARG A 157 5.11 9.97 -15.62
C ARG A 157 5.57 11.42 -15.72
N ASP A 158 4.65 12.38 -15.90
CA ASP A 158 4.97 13.81 -15.95
C ASP A 158 5.68 14.28 -14.68
N VAL A 159 5.20 13.87 -13.51
CA VAL A 159 5.82 14.21 -12.20
C VAL A 159 7.22 13.61 -12.08
N CYS A 160 7.40 12.34 -12.41
CA CYS A 160 8.69 11.66 -12.34
C CYS A 160 9.70 12.21 -13.35
N LEU A 161 9.29 12.48 -14.58
CA LEU A 161 10.11 13.12 -15.60
C LEU A 161 10.52 14.53 -15.16
N LYS A 162 9.61 15.32 -14.60
CA LYS A 162 9.92 16.66 -14.09
C LYS A 162 10.93 16.58 -12.94
N THR A 163 10.70 15.70 -11.97
CA THR A 163 11.42 15.65 -10.69
C THR A 163 12.75 14.90 -10.78
N TYR A 164 12.74 13.70 -11.37
CA TYR A 164 13.88 12.78 -11.38
C TYR A 164 14.55 12.67 -12.75
N LYS A 165 13.92 13.21 -13.81
CA LYS A 165 14.35 13.00 -15.20
C LYS A 165 14.42 11.51 -15.54
N LEU A 166 13.50 10.73 -14.98
CA LEU A 166 13.34 9.30 -15.19
C LEU A 166 11.86 9.05 -15.49
N ASP A 167 11.58 8.21 -16.48
CA ASP A 167 10.22 7.84 -16.84
C ASP A 167 9.86 6.50 -16.14
N PRO A 168 8.82 6.47 -15.29
CA PRO A 168 8.43 5.29 -14.54
C PRO A 168 8.01 4.13 -15.45
N ALA A 169 7.65 4.36 -16.71
CA ALA A 169 7.32 3.31 -17.67
C ALA A 169 8.50 2.38 -18.00
N TRP A 170 9.74 2.76 -17.67
CA TRP A 170 10.94 1.93 -17.85
C TRP A 170 11.24 1.02 -16.66
N TYR A 171 10.36 0.99 -15.67
CA TYR A 171 10.58 0.26 -14.41
C TYR A 171 9.42 -0.69 -14.16
N PHE A 172 9.74 -1.91 -13.72
CA PHE A 172 8.71 -2.87 -13.30
C PHE A 172 7.97 -2.42 -12.04
N THR A 173 8.65 -1.71 -11.12
CA THR A 173 8.10 -1.33 -9.82
C THR A 173 8.59 0.03 -9.34
N ALA A 174 7.82 0.67 -8.45
CA ALA A 174 8.16 1.96 -7.85
C ALA A 174 9.47 1.93 -7.01
N PRO A 175 9.82 0.85 -6.28
CA PRO A 175 11.13 0.73 -5.64
C PRO A 175 12.30 0.81 -6.62
N GLY A 176 12.20 0.16 -7.79
CA GLY A 176 13.25 0.24 -8.82
C GLY A 176 13.44 1.65 -9.37
N LEU A 177 12.34 2.37 -9.61
CA LEU A 177 12.38 3.79 -9.96
C LEU A 177 13.05 4.62 -8.86
N SER A 178 12.66 4.40 -7.60
CA SER A 178 13.16 5.13 -6.45
C SER A 178 14.65 4.91 -6.23
N TRP A 179 15.13 3.67 -6.44
CA TRP A 179 16.54 3.30 -6.39
C TRP A 179 17.35 4.05 -7.44
N ASN A 180 16.92 4.03 -8.70
CA ASN A 180 17.64 4.75 -9.77
C ASN A 180 17.53 6.27 -9.60
N ALA A 181 16.41 6.79 -9.09
CA ALA A 181 16.27 8.19 -8.75
C ALA A 181 17.26 8.61 -7.65
N MET A 182 17.43 7.78 -6.62
CA MET A 182 18.43 7.98 -5.56
C MET A 182 19.84 8.00 -6.14
N LEU A 183 20.24 6.96 -6.90
CA LEU A 183 21.58 6.89 -7.51
C LEU A 183 21.86 8.09 -8.42
N LYS A 184 20.89 8.48 -9.25
CA LYS A 184 21.03 9.64 -10.15
C LYS A 184 21.15 10.96 -9.39
N LYS A 185 20.46 11.11 -8.25
CA LYS A 185 20.49 12.33 -7.47
C LYS A 185 21.76 12.47 -6.63
N THR A 186 22.19 11.38 -5.99
CA THR A 186 23.34 11.40 -5.07
C THR A 186 24.67 11.16 -5.78
N GLN A 187 24.66 10.50 -6.95
CA GLN A 187 25.85 10.03 -7.66
C GLN A 187 26.77 9.16 -6.78
N VAL A 188 26.20 8.55 -5.73
CA VAL A 188 26.92 7.70 -4.81
C VAL A 188 27.39 6.43 -5.52
N LYS A 189 28.62 6.00 -5.21
CA LYS A 189 29.14 4.70 -5.63
C LYS A 189 28.98 3.74 -4.47
N LEU A 190 28.08 2.77 -4.63
CA LEU A 190 27.87 1.69 -3.68
C LEU A 190 28.81 0.53 -4.03
N ASP A 191 29.50 0.03 -3.02
CA ASP A 191 30.32 -1.16 -3.14
C ASP A 191 29.47 -2.41 -2.92
N LEU A 192 29.86 -3.52 -3.54
CA LEU A 192 29.19 -4.79 -3.36
C LEU A 192 29.92 -5.60 -2.29
N ILE A 193 29.14 -6.30 -1.45
CA ILE A 193 29.70 -7.25 -0.51
C ILE A 193 29.94 -8.55 -1.26
N HIS A 194 31.21 -8.95 -1.38
CA HIS A 194 31.62 -10.14 -2.12
C HIS A 194 31.79 -11.38 -1.24
N ASP A 195 31.91 -11.18 0.08
CA ASP A 195 32.06 -12.25 1.06
C ASP A 195 30.69 -12.68 1.58
N ILE A 196 30.33 -13.96 1.37
CA ILE A 196 29.05 -14.53 1.80
C ILE A 196 28.88 -14.47 3.32
N ASP A 197 29.96 -14.61 4.09
CA ASP A 197 29.88 -14.58 5.55
C ASP A 197 29.55 -13.17 6.05
N MET A 198 30.01 -12.12 5.34
CA MET A 198 29.63 -10.74 5.63
C MET A 198 28.15 -10.48 5.30
N VAL A 199 27.67 -11.02 4.18
CA VAL A 199 26.25 -10.91 3.79
C VAL A 199 25.38 -11.55 4.87
N LEU A 200 25.67 -12.80 5.24
CA LEU A 200 24.91 -13.53 6.26
C LEU A 200 24.96 -12.85 7.63
N MET A 201 26.12 -12.27 8.00
CA MET A 201 26.25 -11.49 9.24
C MET A 201 25.34 -10.26 9.23
N ILE A 202 25.32 -9.50 8.13
CA ILE A 202 24.47 -8.31 7.98
C ILE A 202 22.99 -8.70 7.95
N GLU A 203 22.61 -9.69 7.15
CA GLU A 203 21.23 -10.17 7.05
C GLU A 203 20.70 -10.66 8.41
N LYS A 204 21.52 -11.40 9.16
CA LYS A 204 21.19 -11.83 10.53
C LYS A 204 21.03 -10.64 11.49
N GLY A 205 21.63 -9.49 11.19
CA GLY A 205 21.51 -8.25 11.96
C GLY A 205 20.30 -7.39 11.58
N VAL A 206 19.70 -7.57 10.40
CA VAL A 206 18.56 -6.77 9.95
C VAL A 206 17.33 -7.02 10.82
N ARG A 207 16.71 -5.96 11.32
CA ARG A 207 15.46 -6.00 12.08
C ARG A 207 14.44 -5.05 11.45
N GLY A 208 13.17 -5.41 11.56
CA GLY A 208 12.05 -4.54 11.16
C GLY A 208 11.81 -3.41 12.16
N GLY A 209 10.70 -2.69 11.98
CA GLY A 209 10.26 -1.67 12.93
C GLY A 209 9.92 -2.27 14.30
N ILE A 210 10.26 -1.56 15.36
CA ILE A 210 9.89 -1.94 16.73
C ILE A 210 8.40 -1.69 16.93
N SER A 211 7.66 -2.74 17.30
CA SER A 211 6.26 -2.65 17.71
C SER A 211 6.14 -3.17 19.13
N GLN A 212 5.70 -2.30 20.05
CA GLN A 212 5.60 -2.63 21.47
C GLN A 212 4.30 -2.10 22.07
N CYS A 213 3.60 -2.96 22.82
CA CYS A 213 2.44 -2.60 23.60
C CYS A 213 2.79 -2.67 25.10
N CYS A 214 3.13 -1.53 25.69
CA CYS A 214 3.52 -1.46 27.12
C CYS A 214 2.32 -1.54 28.07
N ASN A 215 1.13 -1.19 27.60
CA ASN A 215 -0.12 -1.28 28.35
C ASN A 215 -1.24 -1.77 27.44
N ARG A 216 -1.95 -2.82 27.84
CA ARG A 216 -2.98 -3.50 27.03
C ARG A 216 -4.17 -2.59 26.72
N TYR A 217 -4.51 -1.67 27.62
CA TYR A 217 -5.64 -0.76 27.44
C TYR A 217 -5.44 0.54 28.20
N SER A 218 -5.74 1.66 27.53
CA SER A 218 -5.85 2.96 28.17
C SER A 218 -6.99 3.73 27.52
N LYS A 219 -7.77 4.47 28.31
CA LYS A 219 -8.88 5.29 27.86
C LYS A 219 -8.70 6.71 28.38
N ALA A 220 -8.72 7.68 27.47
CA ALA A 220 -8.70 9.09 27.80
C ALA A 220 -9.93 9.45 28.67
N ASN A 221 -9.72 10.06 29.82
CA ASN A 221 -10.77 10.68 30.63
C ASN A 221 -10.43 12.15 30.86
N ASN A 222 -10.88 13.04 29.99
CA ASN A 222 -10.67 14.49 30.18
C ASN A 222 -11.88 15.29 29.72
N LYS A 223 -11.96 16.55 30.15
CA LYS A 223 -13.09 17.46 29.95
C LYS A 223 -13.49 17.72 28.50
N TYR A 224 -12.66 17.34 27.51
CA TYR A 224 -12.97 17.50 26.08
C TYR A 224 -13.67 16.27 25.48
N MET A 225 -13.77 15.16 26.23
CA MET A 225 -14.41 13.93 25.79
C MET A 225 -15.92 13.96 26.05
N LYS A 226 -16.72 13.41 25.13
CA LYS A 226 -18.19 13.29 25.30
C LYS A 226 -18.58 12.45 26.52
N GLU A 227 -17.78 11.43 26.85
CA GLU A 227 -18.00 10.51 27.97
C GLU A 227 -17.16 10.87 29.22
N TYR A 228 -16.85 12.15 29.40
CA TYR A 228 -16.04 12.60 30.54
C TYR A 228 -16.73 12.30 31.87
N ASP A 229 -16.04 11.58 32.75
CA ASP A 229 -16.48 11.27 34.10
C ASP A 229 -15.70 12.12 35.11
N LYS A 230 -16.38 13.11 35.70
CA LYS A 230 -15.80 14.03 36.70
C LYS A 230 -15.37 13.32 38.00
N ASN A 231 -15.88 12.10 38.25
CA ASN A 231 -15.55 11.33 39.45
C ASN A 231 -14.31 10.45 39.27
N LYS A 232 -13.78 10.36 38.04
CA LYS A 232 -12.55 9.64 37.73
C LYS A 232 -11.38 10.60 37.53
N GLU A 233 -10.18 10.10 37.75
CA GLU A 233 -8.95 10.87 37.52
C GLU A 233 -8.86 11.34 36.06
N SER A 234 -8.42 12.58 35.88
CA SER A 234 -8.26 13.17 34.55
C SER A 234 -6.99 12.67 33.88
N ASN A 235 -7.10 12.16 32.65
CA ASN A 235 -5.95 11.72 31.86
C ASN A 235 -6.13 12.04 30.36
N TYR A 236 -5.00 12.05 29.65
CA TYR A 236 -4.92 12.37 28.24
C TYR A 236 -4.13 11.28 27.52
N LEU A 237 -4.48 11.02 26.26
CA LEU A 237 -3.70 10.20 25.36
C LEU A 237 -3.04 11.12 24.33
N MET A 238 -1.74 10.96 24.14
CA MET A 238 -0.96 11.71 23.16
C MET A 238 -0.55 10.77 22.03
N TYR A 239 -0.79 11.19 20.80
CA TYR A 239 -0.33 10.49 19.61
C TYR A 239 0.84 11.27 18.99
N LEU A 240 2.00 10.62 18.91
CA LEU A 240 3.20 11.16 18.29
C LEU A 240 3.59 10.26 17.12
N ASP A 241 3.77 10.86 15.95
CA ASP A 241 4.24 10.16 14.76
C ASP A 241 5.43 10.94 14.17
N ALA A 242 6.48 10.21 13.80
CA ALA A 242 7.69 10.79 13.23
C ALA A 242 7.51 10.96 11.71
N ASN A 243 7.50 12.21 11.25
CA ASN A 243 7.45 12.53 9.83
C ASN A 243 8.64 11.93 9.08
N ASN A 244 8.39 10.96 8.20
CA ASN A 244 9.40 10.33 7.34
C ASN A 244 10.60 9.74 8.13
N LEU A 245 10.32 8.92 9.14
CA LEU A 245 11.33 8.31 10.03
C LEU A 245 12.53 7.71 9.28
N TYR A 246 12.27 6.81 8.32
CA TYR A 246 13.34 6.18 7.55
C TYR A 246 14.07 7.17 6.63
N GLY A 247 13.38 8.16 6.07
CA GLY A 247 14.06 9.22 5.31
C GLY A 247 15.00 10.06 6.18
N GLY A 248 14.63 10.33 7.43
CA GLY A 248 15.51 10.95 8.42
C GLY A 248 16.73 10.10 8.74
N ALA A 249 16.54 8.80 8.94
CA ALA A 249 17.63 7.84 9.16
C ALA A 249 18.56 7.71 7.93
N MET A 250 17.99 7.64 6.73
CA MET A 250 18.74 7.59 5.46
C MET A 250 19.48 8.90 5.13
N SER A 251 19.18 9.99 5.83
CA SER A 251 19.89 11.26 5.70
C SER A 251 21.12 11.35 6.62
N GLN A 252 21.34 10.36 7.48
CA GLN A 252 22.55 10.26 8.32
C GLN A 252 23.72 9.66 7.53
N TYR A 253 24.92 9.70 8.10
CA TYR A 253 26.08 9.01 7.53
C TYR A 253 25.89 7.50 7.63
N LEU A 254 25.88 6.82 6.49
CA LEU A 254 25.65 5.38 6.38
C LEU A 254 26.80 4.68 5.64
N PRO A 255 27.08 3.40 5.97
CA PRO A 255 28.10 2.63 5.26
C PRO A 255 27.69 2.40 3.82
N HIS A 256 28.59 2.70 2.88
CA HIS A 256 28.33 2.56 1.45
C HIS A 256 29.44 1.83 0.68
N GLY A 257 30.57 1.48 1.33
CA GLY A 257 31.61 0.66 0.71
C GLY A 257 32.89 0.47 1.50
N GLY A 258 33.83 -0.30 0.93
CA GLY A 258 35.11 -0.64 1.57
C GLY A 258 34.99 -1.67 2.68
N PHE A 259 34.03 -2.60 2.55
CA PHE A 259 33.71 -3.61 3.56
C PHE A 259 34.88 -4.58 3.77
N LYS A 260 35.23 -4.82 5.03
CA LYS A 260 36.31 -5.74 5.42
C LYS A 260 36.14 -6.24 6.86
N TRP A 261 36.56 -7.47 7.13
CA TRP A 261 36.67 -8.00 8.48
C TRP A 261 37.76 -7.29 9.28
N VAL A 262 37.53 -7.13 10.59
CA VAL A 262 38.48 -6.51 11.52
C VAL A 262 38.52 -7.35 12.80
N ASN A 263 39.69 -7.91 13.12
CA ASN A 263 39.84 -8.85 14.24
C ASN A 263 40.09 -8.18 15.61
N ASN A 264 40.52 -6.91 15.63
CA ASN A 264 40.94 -6.21 16.85
C ASN A 264 40.28 -4.83 16.93
N ILE A 265 39.14 -4.74 17.61
CA ILE A 265 38.39 -3.49 17.72
C ILE A 265 38.36 -3.05 19.18
N LYS A 266 38.95 -1.88 19.45
CA LYS A 266 38.83 -1.18 20.75
C LYS A 266 37.98 0.07 20.56
N ASN A 267 37.05 0.32 21.48
CA ASN A 267 36.24 1.55 21.53
C ASN A 267 35.30 1.77 20.31
N ILE A 268 34.63 0.73 19.81
CA ILE A 268 33.69 0.83 18.67
C ILE A 268 32.62 1.92 18.90
N LEU A 269 32.09 1.98 20.12
CA LEU A 269 31.06 2.95 20.55
C LEU A 269 31.56 4.39 20.67
N LYS A 270 32.86 4.66 20.51
CA LYS A 270 33.43 6.02 20.55
C LYS A 270 33.65 6.61 19.16
N CYS A 271 33.29 5.88 18.09
CA CYS A 271 33.38 6.38 16.73
C CYS A 271 32.35 7.49 16.51
N PRO A 272 32.74 8.69 16.04
CA PRO A 272 31.79 9.72 15.62
C PRO A 272 30.94 9.23 14.44
N ASP A 273 29.69 9.71 14.37
CA ASP A 273 28.74 9.35 13.30
C ASP A 273 29.23 9.79 11.91
N ASP A 274 29.95 10.91 11.83
CA ASP A 274 30.50 11.48 10.59
C ASP A 274 31.90 10.94 10.22
N SER A 275 32.36 9.89 10.91
CA SER A 275 33.66 9.27 10.65
C SER A 275 33.73 8.65 9.25
N LYS A 276 34.88 8.81 8.59
CA LYS A 276 35.17 8.15 7.30
C LYS A 276 35.21 6.62 7.38
N LYS A 277 35.35 6.05 8.58
CA LYS A 277 35.34 4.62 8.85
C LYS A 277 34.35 4.33 9.98
N GLY A 278 33.37 3.50 9.70
CA GLY A 278 32.41 2.99 10.68
C GLY A 278 32.58 1.50 10.92
N TYR A 279 31.76 0.96 11.83
CA TYR A 279 31.73 -0.46 12.17
C TYR A 279 30.29 -0.97 12.13
N ILE A 280 30.11 -2.20 11.63
CA ILE A 280 28.86 -2.96 11.71
C ILE A 280 29.15 -4.11 12.66
N TYR A 281 28.34 -4.28 13.72
CA TYR A 281 28.56 -5.23 14.79
C TYR A 281 27.24 -5.73 15.38
#